data_AF-A0A073CI49-F1
#
_entry.id   AF-A0A073CI49-F1
#
_cell.length_a   1.000
_cell.length_b   1.000
_cell.length_c   1.000
_cell.angle_alpha   90.00
_cell.angle_beta   90.00
_cell.angle_gamma   90.00
#
_symmetry.space_group_name_H-M   'P 1'
#
loop_
_entity.id
_entity.type
_entity.pdbx_description
1 polymer ?
#
loop_
_entity_poly.entity_id
_entity_poly.type
_entity_poly.pdbx_seq_one_letter_code
_entity_poly.pdbx_strand_id
1 'polypeptide(L)'
;MSSSRILLINMLRQTSLGALGLVVGGILTVVGFAAYFADNATLNLAGFFYGIPVLLGGLALKAAELKPIPFTQATSSEVLARREQQATDTQNQVRKDVTRYRYGQEAHLSDVLERLGLSPNREERPLLQGIRETLINDSYSLILEFDSPFMSLENWQKKQDKIAKFFGPNLQVEISQPREEQIDVALISDKS
;
A
#
# COMPACT_ATOMS: atom_id res chain seq x y z
N MET A 1 -0.29 24.13 4.32
CA MET A 1 0.89 23.25 4.54
C MET A 1 1.81 23.41 3.32
N SER A 2 3.11 23.68 3.48
CA SER A 2 4.01 24.02 2.34
C SER A 2 4.22 22.83 1.38
N SER A 3 4.28 23.08 0.07
CA SER A 3 4.49 22.08 -0.99
C SER A 3 5.72 21.19 -0.75
N SER A 4 6.79 21.73 -0.16
CA SER A 4 7.99 20.97 0.18
C SER A 4 7.76 19.91 1.27
N ARG A 5 6.86 20.17 2.22
CA ARG A 5 6.50 19.19 3.26
C ARG A 5 5.65 18.05 2.70
N ILE A 6 4.79 18.34 1.72
CA ILE A 6 3.94 17.34 1.05
C ILE A 6 4.81 16.39 0.21
N LEU A 7 5.78 16.93 -0.53
CA LEU A 7 6.75 16.14 -1.30
C LEU A 7 7.58 15.21 -0.40
N LEU A 8 8.11 15.72 0.71
CA LEU A 8 8.84 14.91 1.69
C LEU A 8 8.01 13.76 2.26
N ILE A 9 6.75 14.02 2.63
CA ILE A 9 5.86 12.98 3.16
C ILE A 9 5.55 11.92 2.09
N ASN A 10 5.32 12.33 0.84
CA ASN A 10 5.05 11.39 -0.24
C ASN A 10 6.29 10.54 -0.59
N MET A 11 7.48 11.13 -0.62
CA MET A 11 8.73 10.38 -0.81
C MET A 11 8.95 9.35 0.30
N LEU A 12 8.78 9.75 1.57
CA LEU A 12 8.96 8.83 2.71
C LEU A 12 7.98 7.64 2.68
N ARG A 13 6.76 7.85 2.19
CA ARG A 13 5.74 6.78 2.05
C ARG A 13 6.07 5.78 0.95
N GLN A 14 6.79 6.22 -0.09
CA GLN A 14 7.17 5.40 -1.24
C GLN A 14 8.59 4.83 -1.12
N THR A 15 9.32 5.15 -0.06
CA THR A 15 10.64 4.56 0.23
C THR A 15 10.54 3.45 1.27
N SER A 16 11.20 2.33 1.02
CA SER A 16 11.34 1.25 2.00
C SER A 16 12.25 1.70 3.15
N LEU A 17 11.69 1.80 4.36
CA LEU A 17 12.43 2.10 5.59
C LEU A 17 13.38 0.97 5.95
N GLY A 18 13.00 -0.28 5.64
CA GLY A 18 13.90 -1.43 5.77
C GLY A 18 15.15 -1.25 4.92
N ALA A 19 14.99 -0.97 3.62
CA ALA A 19 16.11 -0.72 2.72
C ALA A 19 16.96 0.48 3.15
N LEU A 20 16.33 1.57 3.61
CA LEU A 20 17.05 2.73 4.14
C LEU A 20 17.89 2.36 5.37
N GLY A 21 17.31 1.63 6.33
CA GLY A 21 18.01 1.14 7.52
C GLY A 21 19.16 0.20 7.17
N LEU A 22 18.99 -0.67 6.16
CA LEU A 22 20.05 -1.55 5.66
C LEU A 22 21.21 -0.75 5.06
N VAL A 23 20.93 0.26 4.24
CA VAL A 23 21.97 1.08 3.60
C VAL A 23 22.72 1.91 4.66
N VAL A 24 22.00 2.66 5.50
CA VAL A 24 22.60 3.51 6.52
C VAL A 24 23.34 2.68 7.56
N GLY A 25 22.68 1.65 8.10
CA GLY A 25 23.27 0.74 9.08
C GLY A 25 24.46 -0.04 8.52
N GLY A 26 24.37 -0.47 7.25
CA GLY A 26 25.46 -1.15 6.55
C GLY A 26 26.69 -0.26 6.40
N ILE A 27 26.52 0.98 5.93
CA ILE A 27 27.62 1.95 5.81
C ILE A 27 28.26 2.19 7.18
N LEU A 28 27.47 2.49 8.22
CA LEU A 28 28.00 2.74 9.57
C LEU A 28 28.74 1.53 10.14
N THR A 29 28.22 0.32 9.90
CA THR A 29 28.84 -0.92 10.35
C THR A 29 30.17 -1.16 9.63
N VAL A 30 30.22 -0.98 8.30
CA VAL A 30 31.46 -1.10 7.51
C VAL A 30 32.51 -0.08 7.95
N VAL A 31 32.10 1.18 8.19
CA VAL A 31 33.00 2.21 8.74
C VAL A 31 33.50 1.83 10.13
N GLY A 32 32.65 1.27 10.98
CA GLY A 32 33.05 0.76 12.29
C GLY A 32 34.11 -0.35 12.21
N PHE A 33 33.96 -1.29 11.27
CA PHE A 33 34.97 -2.31 11.01
C PHE A 33 36.27 -1.73 10.43
N ALA A 34 36.19 -0.81 9.48
CA ALA A 34 37.37 -0.16 8.93
C ALA A 34 38.15 0.61 10.03
N ALA A 35 37.43 1.31 10.90
CA ALA A 35 38.01 2.01 12.05
C ALA A 35 38.65 1.06 13.07
N TYR A 36 38.05 -0.12 13.29
CA TYR A 36 38.63 -1.18 14.13
C TYR A 36 40.01 -1.59 13.62
N PHE A 37 40.13 -1.91 12.33
CA PHE A 37 41.38 -2.34 11.72
C PHE A 37 42.42 -1.22 11.59
N ALA A 38 42.01 0.04 11.73
CA ALA A 38 42.87 1.20 11.73
C ALA A 38 43.20 1.73 13.15
N ASP A 39 42.90 0.96 14.20
CA ASP A 39 43.10 1.32 15.62
C ASP A 39 42.40 2.64 16.06
N ASN A 40 41.34 3.04 15.37
CA ASN A 40 40.54 4.21 15.72
C ASN A 40 39.36 3.81 16.61
N ALA A 41 39.61 3.72 17.92
CA ALA A 41 38.64 3.26 18.91
C ALA A 41 37.36 4.12 18.98
N THR A 42 37.46 5.45 18.86
CA THR A 42 36.31 6.35 18.93
C THR A 42 35.35 6.13 17.76
N LEU A 43 35.88 6.06 16.53
CA LEU A 43 35.06 5.86 15.34
C LEU A 43 34.53 4.42 15.25
N ASN A 44 35.31 3.43 15.69
CA ASN A 44 34.85 2.06 15.83
C ASN A 44 33.63 1.96 16.75
N LEU A 45 33.73 2.51 17.96
CA LEU A 45 32.65 2.47 18.94
C LEU A 45 31.38 3.13 18.40
N ALA A 46 31.51 4.31 17.78
CA ALA A 46 30.38 4.98 17.16
C ALA A 46 29.77 4.14 16.02
N GLY A 47 30.61 3.59 15.13
CA GLY A 47 30.17 2.75 14.03
C GLY A 47 29.42 1.50 14.48
N PHE A 48 29.88 0.83 15.53
CA PHE A 48 29.19 -0.36 16.06
C PHE A 48 27.96 -0.02 16.87
N PHE A 49 28.03 0.96 17.77
CA PHE A 49 26.92 1.28 18.69
C PHE A 49 25.70 1.83 17.96
N TYR A 50 25.89 2.52 16.83
CA TYR A 50 24.79 3.02 16.02
C TYR A 50 24.56 2.18 14.76
N GLY A 51 25.62 1.71 14.09
CA GLY A 51 25.50 0.98 12.84
C GLY A 51 24.86 -0.38 13.00
N ILE A 52 25.29 -1.20 13.96
CA ILE A 52 24.76 -2.55 14.14
C ILE A 52 23.27 -2.51 14.53
N PRO A 53 22.83 -1.70 15.52
CA PRO A 53 21.40 -1.60 15.83
C PRO A 53 20.55 -1.08 14.66
N VAL A 54 21.03 -0.08 13.92
CA VAL A 54 20.32 0.43 12.73
C VAL A 54 20.24 -0.64 11.63
N LEU A 55 21.31 -1.39 11.41
CA LEU A 55 21.35 -2.48 10.43
C LEU A 55 20.37 -3.61 10.80
N LEU A 56 20.38 -4.04 12.07
CA LEU A 56 19.45 -5.05 12.58
C LEU A 56 18.00 -4.56 12.51
N GLY A 57 17.75 -3.30 12.87
CA GLY A 57 16.44 -2.66 12.69
C GLY A 57 16.00 -2.64 11.22
N GLY A 58 16.91 -2.32 10.30
CA GLY A 58 16.69 -2.37 8.86
C GLY A 58 16.34 -3.77 8.36
N LEU A 59 17.06 -4.80 8.83
CA LEU A 59 16.78 -6.21 8.52
C LEU A 59 15.39 -6.61 9.03
N ALA A 60 15.05 -6.28 10.28
CA ALA A 60 13.75 -6.59 10.86
C ALA A 60 12.61 -5.92 10.10
N LEU A 61 12.73 -4.62 9.78
CA LEU A 61 11.75 -3.92 8.96
C LEU A 61 11.63 -4.51 7.56
N LYS A 62 12.76 -4.90 6.94
CA LYS A 62 12.74 -5.50 5.60
C LYS A 62 12.03 -6.85 5.59
N ALA A 63 12.20 -7.66 6.63
CA ALA A 63 11.52 -8.94 6.79
C ALA A 63 10.00 -8.79 6.99
N ALA A 64 9.57 -7.70 7.63
CA ALA A 64 8.17 -7.41 7.89
C ALA A 64 7.51 -6.52 6.81
N GLU A 65 8.20 -6.24 5.71
CA GLU A 65 7.80 -5.26 4.70
C GLU A 65 6.69 -5.79 3.78
N LEU A 66 5.60 -5.03 3.70
CA LEU A 66 4.56 -5.19 2.70
C LEU A 66 4.72 -4.09 1.64
N LYS A 67 4.93 -4.52 0.38
CA LYS A 67 5.21 -3.62 -0.75
C LYS A 67 3.95 -2.83 -1.16
N PRO A 68 4.11 -1.61 -1.70
CA PRO A 68 3.02 -0.86 -2.33
C PRO A 68 2.33 -1.66 -3.43
N ILE A 69 1.00 -1.53 -3.53
CA ILE A 69 0.23 -1.99 -4.68
C ILE A 69 0.51 -1.09 -5.89
N PRO A 70 0.83 -1.65 -7.07
CA PRO A 70 1.08 -0.88 -8.26
C PRO A 70 -0.21 -0.33 -8.87
N PHE A 71 -0.08 0.76 -9.62
CA PHE A 71 -1.08 1.11 -10.62
C PHE A 71 -0.90 0.20 -11.83
N THR A 72 -1.92 -0.56 -12.19
CA THR A 72 -1.85 -1.51 -13.33
C THR A 72 -1.96 -0.81 -14.67
N GLN A 73 -2.46 0.42 -14.68
CA GLN A 73 -2.60 1.28 -15.84
C GLN A 73 -2.15 2.70 -15.50
N ALA A 74 -1.62 3.42 -16.49
CA ALA A 74 -1.29 4.82 -16.33
C ALA A 74 -2.57 5.66 -16.20
N THR A 75 -2.66 6.46 -15.14
CA THR A 75 -3.78 7.38 -14.94
C THR A 75 -3.70 8.54 -15.94
N SER A 76 -4.72 8.70 -16.78
CA SER A 76 -4.77 9.81 -17.75
C SER A 76 -4.92 11.17 -17.07
N SER A 77 -4.53 12.25 -17.76
CA SER A 77 -4.69 13.62 -17.24
C SER A 77 -6.13 13.98 -16.95
N GLU A 78 -7.07 13.45 -17.73
CA GLU A 78 -8.51 13.63 -17.52
C GLU A 78 -8.98 12.98 -16.21
N VAL A 79 -8.56 11.72 -15.96
CA VAL A 79 -8.88 11.01 -14.72
C VAL A 79 -8.25 11.69 -13.52
N LEU A 80 -7.02 12.21 -13.64
CA LEU A 80 -6.38 12.99 -12.58
C LEU A 80 -7.16 14.27 -12.26
N ALA A 81 -7.63 15.00 -13.28
CA ALA A 81 -8.46 16.19 -13.07
C ALA A 81 -9.77 15.84 -12.36
N ARG A 82 -10.42 14.72 -12.72
CA ARG A 82 -11.61 14.22 -12.04
C ARG A 82 -11.33 13.78 -10.60
N ARG A 83 -10.18 13.16 -10.34
CA ARG A 83 -9.77 12.81 -8.97
C ARG A 83 -9.72 14.04 -8.06
N GLU A 84 -9.06 15.11 -8.50
CA GLU A 84 -8.93 16.32 -7.69
C GLU A 84 -10.28 17.01 -7.42
N GLN A 85 -11.28 16.78 -8.27
CA GLN A 85 -12.62 17.37 -8.15
C GLN A 85 -13.61 16.50 -7.37
N GLN A 86 -13.57 15.18 -7.56
CA GLN A 86 -14.65 14.26 -7.17
C GLN A 86 -14.22 13.17 -6.19
N ALA A 87 -12.91 12.89 -6.03
CA ALA A 87 -12.49 11.78 -5.20
C ALA A 87 -12.87 11.99 -3.74
N THR A 88 -13.57 11.02 -3.16
CA THR A 88 -13.94 11.06 -1.75
C THR A 88 -12.70 10.90 -0.86
N ASP A 89 -12.82 11.34 0.40
CA ASP A 89 -11.77 11.12 1.40
C ASP A 89 -11.44 9.62 1.54
N THR A 90 -12.46 8.75 1.49
CA THR A 90 -12.27 7.30 1.52
C THR A 90 -11.46 6.82 0.32
N GLN A 91 -11.79 7.21 -0.92
CA GLN A 91 -11.02 6.78 -2.10
C GLN A 91 -9.56 7.25 -2.01
N ASN A 92 -9.35 8.49 -1.58
CA ASN A 92 -8.02 9.05 -1.39
C ASN A 92 -7.25 8.33 -0.28
N GLN A 93 -7.92 7.97 0.81
CA GLN A 93 -7.32 7.22 1.90
C GLN A 93 -6.93 5.83 1.42
N VAL A 94 -7.84 5.05 0.84
CA VAL A 94 -7.60 3.70 0.31
C VAL A 94 -6.42 3.72 -0.66
N ARG A 95 -6.44 4.62 -1.66
CA ARG A 95 -5.36 4.77 -2.63
C ARG A 95 -4.02 5.01 -1.94
N LYS A 96 -3.92 6.02 -1.07
CA LYS A 96 -2.67 6.35 -0.35
C LYS A 96 -2.22 5.21 0.56
N ASP A 97 -3.17 4.43 1.09
CA ASP A 97 -2.93 3.39 2.07
C ASP A 97 -2.42 2.09 1.46
N VAL A 98 -2.86 1.75 0.25
CA VAL A 98 -2.40 0.56 -0.48
C VAL A 98 -1.16 0.84 -1.33
N THR A 99 -0.93 2.09 -1.76
CA THR A 99 0.25 2.49 -2.55
C THR A 99 1.45 2.94 -1.70
N ARG A 100 1.57 2.49 -0.45
CA ARG A 100 2.71 2.81 0.42
C ARG A 100 3.29 1.58 1.09
N TYR A 101 4.56 1.67 1.48
CA TYR A 101 5.17 0.61 2.28
C TYR A 101 4.48 0.49 3.64
N ARG A 102 4.20 -0.74 4.04
CA ARG A 102 3.68 -1.09 5.36
C ARG A 102 4.55 -2.14 6.01
N TYR A 103 4.39 -2.31 7.33
CA TYR A 103 5.20 -3.22 8.12
C TYR A 103 4.30 -4.01 9.07
N GLY A 104 4.55 -5.31 9.18
CA GLY A 104 3.84 -6.19 10.12
C GLY A 104 2.40 -6.54 9.70
N GLN A 105 2.04 -6.31 8.44
CA GLN A 105 0.76 -6.72 7.87
C GLN A 105 0.98 -7.83 6.84
N GLU A 106 0.08 -8.81 6.81
CA GLU A 106 0.20 -9.95 5.89
C GLU A 106 -0.14 -9.58 4.45
N ALA A 107 -1.18 -8.76 4.25
CA ALA A 107 -1.66 -8.33 2.95
C ALA A 107 -2.39 -6.99 3.07
N HIS A 108 -2.47 -6.25 1.96
CA HIS A 108 -3.26 -5.02 1.92
C HIS A 108 -4.74 -5.34 2.08
N LEU A 109 -5.44 -4.53 2.87
CA LEU A 109 -6.88 -4.67 3.15
C LEU A 109 -7.28 -5.99 3.83
N SER A 110 -6.35 -6.74 4.43
CA SER A 110 -6.65 -8.01 5.14
C SER A 110 -7.79 -7.87 6.15
N ASP A 111 -7.70 -6.87 7.02
CA ASP A 111 -8.66 -6.64 8.10
C ASP A 111 -10.01 -6.17 7.55
N VAL A 112 -9.99 -5.51 6.39
CA VAL A 112 -11.20 -5.07 5.68
C VAL A 112 -11.91 -6.30 5.13
N LEU A 113 -11.20 -7.19 4.42
CA LEU A 113 -11.76 -8.42 3.88
C LEU A 113 -12.30 -9.34 4.98
N GLU A 114 -11.59 -9.43 6.12
CA GLU A 114 -12.06 -10.18 7.29
C GLU A 114 -13.38 -9.60 7.84
N ARG A 115 -13.45 -8.28 8.06
CA ARG A 115 -14.68 -7.62 8.51
C ARG A 115 -15.83 -7.77 7.52
N LEU A 116 -15.53 -7.83 6.23
CA LEU A 116 -16.52 -8.05 5.17
C LEU A 116 -16.99 -9.51 5.12
N GLY A 117 -16.24 -10.44 5.69
CA GLY A 117 -16.49 -11.89 5.59
C GLY A 117 -16.07 -12.44 4.22
N LEU A 118 -15.02 -11.86 3.65
CA LEU A 118 -14.35 -12.25 2.40
C LEU A 118 -12.93 -12.79 2.69
N SER A 119 -12.75 -13.39 3.86
CA SER A 119 -11.49 -13.97 4.30
C SER A 119 -11.81 -15.15 5.23
N PRO A 120 -12.27 -16.29 4.71
CA PRO A 120 -12.62 -17.45 5.54
C PRO A 120 -11.41 -17.96 6.33
N ASN A 121 -10.23 -17.97 5.71
CA ASN A 121 -8.94 -18.21 6.33
C ASN A 121 -7.87 -17.38 5.61
N ARG A 122 -6.59 -17.56 5.96
CA ARG A 122 -5.48 -16.79 5.40
C ARG A 122 -5.14 -17.23 3.97
N GLU A 123 -5.21 -18.52 3.69
CA GLU A 123 -4.84 -19.13 2.41
C GLU A 123 -5.87 -18.84 1.31
N GLU A 124 -7.16 -18.74 1.67
CA GLU A 124 -8.28 -18.52 0.76
C GLU A 124 -8.68 -17.04 0.63
N ARG A 125 -7.97 -16.14 1.32
CA ARG A 125 -8.23 -14.71 1.28
C ARG A 125 -7.87 -14.12 -0.10
N PRO A 126 -8.70 -13.26 -0.69
CA PRO A 126 -8.36 -12.54 -1.90
C PRO A 126 -7.20 -11.58 -1.65
N LEU A 127 -6.28 -11.47 -2.60
CA LEU A 127 -5.11 -10.62 -2.51
C LEU A 127 -5.24 -9.44 -3.47
N LEU A 128 -5.10 -8.22 -2.95
CA LEU A 128 -5.05 -7.03 -3.80
C LEU A 128 -3.74 -7.05 -4.61
N GLN A 129 -3.84 -7.17 -5.93
CA GLN A 129 -2.67 -7.22 -6.82
C GLN A 129 -2.40 -5.88 -7.49
N GLY A 130 -3.44 -5.06 -7.65
CA GLY A 130 -3.37 -3.84 -8.41
C GLY A 130 -4.46 -2.85 -8.04
N ILE A 131 -4.22 -1.59 -8.39
CA ILE A 131 -5.28 -0.60 -8.49
C ILE A 131 -5.21 0.09 -9.85
N ARG A 132 -6.34 0.62 -10.31
CA ARG A 132 -6.35 1.54 -11.44
C ARG A 132 -7.41 2.60 -11.23
N GLU A 133 -7.28 3.68 -11.98
CA GLU A 133 -8.23 4.78 -11.93
C GLU A 133 -8.78 5.03 -13.32
N THR A 134 -10.09 5.23 -13.37
CA THR A 134 -10.80 5.44 -14.62
C THR A 134 -12.03 6.32 -14.36
N LEU A 135 -12.76 6.61 -15.43
CA LEU A 135 -14.08 7.21 -15.36
C LEU A 135 -15.13 6.15 -15.65
N ILE A 136 -16.07 5.99 -14.73
CA ILE A 136 -17.28 5.19 -14.93
C ILE A 136 -18.44 6.19 -14.92
N ASN A 137 -19.17 6.27 -16.03
CA ASN A 137 -20.27 7.22 -16.21
C ASN A 137 -19.89 8.70 -15.93
N ASP A 138 -18.66 9.11 -16.29
CA ASP A 138 -18.07 10.44 -16.02
C ASP A 138 -17.82 10.75 -14.53
N SER A 139 -17.83 9.72 -13.68
CA SER A 139 -17.45 9.81 -12.27
C SER A 139 -16.06 9.21 -12.04
N TYR A 140 -15.25 9.87 -11.21
CA TYR A 140 -13.97 9.34 -10.76
C TYR A 140 -14.16 7.99 -10.06
N SER A 141 -13.41 6.99 -10.55
CA SER A 141 -13.53 5.61 -10.09
C SER A 141 -12.16 5.04 -9.75
N LEU A 142 -12.02 4.53 -8.51
CA LEU A 142 -10.88 3.77 -8.06
C LEU A 142 -11.22 2.28 -8.11
N ILE A 143 -10.54 1.52 -8.94
CA ILE A 143 -10.76 0.08 -9.06
C ILE A 143 -9.69 -0.66 -8.27
N LEU A 144 -10.14 -1.55 -7.38
CA LEU A 144 -9.31 -2.48 -6.63
C LEU A 144 -9.33 -3.83 -7.34
N GLU A 145 -8.16 -4.32 -7.75
CA GLU A 145 -8.01 -5.54 -8.53
C GLU A 145 -7.53 -6.68 -7.63
N PHE A 146 -8.45 -7.57 -7.26
CA PHE A 146 -8.16 -8.71 -6.40
C PHE A 146 -7.91 -9.97 -7.23
N ASP A 147 -6.89 -10.71 -6.84
CA ASP A 147 -6.76 -12.13 -7.12
C ASP A 147 -7.56 -12.92 -6.09
N SER A 148 -8.51 -13.73 -6.53
CA SER A 148 -9.59 -14.33 -5.74
C SER A 148 -9.94 -15.75 -6.24
N PRO A 149 -8.97 -16.70 -6.28
CA PRO A 149 -9.20 -18.05 -6.81
C PRO A 149 -10.21 -18.89 -6.00
N PHE A 150 -10.35 -18.60 -4.71
CA PHE A 150 -11.20 -19.35 -3.79
C PHE A 150 -12.56 -18.70 -3.53
N MET A 151 -12.86 -17.56 -4.16
CA MET A 151 -14.10 -16.82 -3.97
C MET A 151 -14.73 -16.46 -5.31
N SER A 152 -15.91 -17.02 -5.56
CA SER A 152 -16.69 -16.74 -6.77
C SER A 152 -17.21 -15.29 -6.81
N LEU A 153 -17.49 -14.81 -8.01
CA LEU A 153 -18.14 -13.51 -8.22
C LEU A 153 -19.45 -13.39 -7.42
N GLU A 154 -20.26 -14.45 -7.36
CA GLU A 154 -21.52 -14.45 -6.61
C GLU A 154 -21.29 -14.20 -5.10
N ASN A 155 -20.24 -14.79 -4.52
CA ASN A 155 -19.89 -14.56 -3.11
C ASN A 155 -19.51 -13.10 -2.86
N TRP A 156 -18.78 -12.48 -3.78
CA TRP A 156 -18.45 -11.06 -3.72
C TRP A 156 -19.68 -10.17 -3.87
N GLN A 157 -20.53 -10.44 -4.86
CA GLN A 157 -21.76 -9.68 -5.11
C GLN A 157 -22.73 -9.72 -3.92
N LYS A 158 -22.84 -10.87 -3.21
CA LYS A 158 -23.59 -10.98 -1.95
C LYS A 158 -23.07 -10.04 -0.84
N LYS A 159 -21.85 -9.51 -0.95
CA LYS A 159 -21.26 -8.56 0.00
C LYS A 159 -21.26 -7.12 -0.51
N GLN A 160 -21.73 -6.84 -1.72
CA GLN A 160 -21.66 -5.50 -2.34
C GLN A 160 -22.24 -4.39 -1.44
N ASP A 161 -23.44 -4.59 -0.89
CA ASP A 161 -24.05 -3.62 0.04
C ASP A 161 -23.23 -3.40 1.31
N LYS A 162 -22.59 -4.47 1.81
CA LYS A 162 -21.73 -4.41 3.00
C LYS A 162 -20.43 -3.66 2.69
N ILE A 163 -19.88 -3.86 1.49
CA ILE A 163 -18.71 -3.15 0.98
C ILE A 163 -19.02 -1.66 0.84
N ALA A 164 -20.15 -1.30 0.22
CA ALA A 164 -20.59 0.08 0.08
C ALA A 164 -20.72 0.76 1.46
N LYS A 165 -21.40 0.11 2.41
CA LYS A 165 -21.53 0.61 3.78
C LYS A 165 -20.18 0.76 4.49
N PHE A 166 -19.23 -0.14 4.24
CA PHE A 166 -17.90 -0.09 4.85
C PHE A 166 -17.09 1.11 4.37
N PHE A 167 -17.08 1.37 3.06
CA PHE A 167 -16.33 2.48 2.46
C PHE A 167 -17.00 3.85 2.66
N GLY A 168 -18.27 3.85 3.09
CA GLY A 168 -18.96 5.05 3.55
C GLY A 168 -19.80 5.73 2.47
N PRO A 169 -20.39 6.90 2.80
CA PRO A 169 -21.35 7.59 1.92
C PRO A 169 -20.67 8.22 0.69
N ASN A 170 -21.51 8.67 -0.26
CA ASN A 170 -21.11 9.37 -1.50
C ASN A 170 -20.29 8.51 -2.46
N LEU A 171 -20.53 7.21 -2.43
CA LEU A 171 -19.76 6.25 -3.18
C LEU A 171 -20.60 5.03 -3.54
N GLN A 172 -20.60 4.70 -4.83
CA GLN A 172 -21.18 3.48 -5.37
C GLN A 172 -20.12 2.40 -5.48
N VAL A 173 -20.53 1.15 -5.25
CA VAL A 173 -19.66 -0.01 -5.39
C VAL A 173 -20.21 -0.90 -6.49
N GLU A 174 -19.39 -1.20 -7.47
CA GLU A 174 -19.66 -2.19 -8.50
C GLU A 174 -18.64 -3.31 -8.43
N ILE A 175 -19.09 -4.55 -8.62
CA ILE A 175 -18.24 -5.75 -8.58
C ILE A 175 -18.34 -6.46 -9.92
N SER A 176 -17.18 -6.73 -10.52
CA SER A 176 -17.08 -7.43 -11.80
C SER A 176 -15.95 -8.45 -11.80
N GLN A 177 -15.99 -9.37 -12.76
CA GLN A 177 -14.97 -10.39 -12.97
C GLN A 177 -14.42 -10.25 -14.38
N PRO A 178 -13.34 -9.49 -14.60
CA PRO A 178 -12.79 -9.28 -15.94
C PRO A 178 -12.15 -10.54 -16.53
N ARG A 179 -11.67 -11.47 -15.69
CA ARG A 179 -11.14 -12.78 -16.07
C ARG A 179 -11.30 -13.77 -14.92
N GLU A 180 -11.02 -15.04 -15.20
CA GLU A 180 -11.03 -16.09 -14.17
C GLU A 180 -10.17 -15.69 -12.98
N GLU A 181 -10.64 -15.99 -11.77
CA GLU A 181 -10.00 -15.69 -10.48
C GLU A 181 -9.75 -14.19 -10.18
N GLN A 182 -9.93 -13.27 -11.12
CA GLN A 182 -9.79 -11.83 -10.86
C GLN A 182 -11.14 -11.19 -10.52
N ILE A 183 -11.20 -10.47 -9.40
CA ILE A 183 -12.37 -9.67 -9.02
C ILE A 183 -11.98 -8.20 -8.95
N ASP A 184 -12.73 -7.38 -9.67
CA ASP A 184 -12.62 -5.93 -9.62
C ASP A 184 -13.72 -5.37 -8.73
N VAL A 185 -13.30 -4.58 -7.72
CA VAL A 185 -14.20 -3.77 -6.90
C VAL A 185 -14.00 -2.32 -7.29
N ALA A 186 -14.95 -1.77 -8.04
CA ALA A 186 -14.95 -0.37 -8.44
C ALA A 186 -15.61 0.48 -7.35
N LEU A 187 -14.83 1.43 -6.82
CA LEU A 187 -15.30 2.47 -5.92
C LEU A 187 -15.56 3.75 -6.74
N ILE A 188 -16.81 4.06 -7.01
CA ILE A 188 -17.24 5.11 -7.95
C ILE A 188 -17.77 6.30 -7.15
N SER A 189 -17.21 7.49 -7.35
CA SER A 189 -17.71 8.69 -6.67
C SER A 189 -19.12 9.03 -7.12
N ASP A 190 -20.02 9.32 -6.17
CA ASP A 190 -21.31 9.90 -6.52
C ASP A 190 -21.10 11.29 -7.14
N LYS A 191 -21.88 11.62 -8.17
CA LYS A 191 -21.91 12.98 -8.73
C LYS A 191 -22.54 13.90 -7.69
N SER A 192 -21.72 14.58 -6.88
CA SER A 192 -22.16 15.78 -6.15
C SER A 192 -22.11 16.99 -7.06
#